data_AF-A0A024TUB7-F1
#
_entry.id   AF-A0A024TUB7-F1
#
_cell.length_a   1.000
_cell.length_b   1.000
_cell.length_c   1.000
_cell.angle_alpha   90.00
_cell.angle_beta   90.00
_cell.angle_gamma   90.00
#
_symmetry.space_group_name_H-M   'P 1'
#
loop_
_entity.id
_entity.type
_entity.pdbx_description
1 polymer ?
#
loop_
_entity_poly.entity_id
_entity_poly.type
_entity_poly.pdbx_seq_one_letter_code
_entity_poly.pdbx_strand_id
1 'polypeptide(L)'
;MAIGDKAVASAGDAKPRFLADPDEATYWQRVKKTWDMLDFRTAFATSQQVQDAKSIVWRAKNGAPISDEAKYQAALHLTRAVLHPDTGDTVIFPLRVSMIVPMNLGLDCGMILASTTRSTIFWQWLNQTYNALHYYANRNATNQDTTSQRIAAYIGATASSVAASLGVRRWAKAHQNPLMLRFAPFAAVATADLLNLAVMRQSEYLRGVNIFDETGEWVGVSKACGLYAVASCIGGRIFAAAPILIIPPLIIQRLETKTMAFRTRPWLKLPATLALVAVMIQTSVPLTFGLFRQSAQVDTRYIENDFRHRVNAKGVIMQTVTYNKGI
;
A
#
# COMPACT_ATOMS: atom_id res chain seq x y z
N MET A 1 -25.39 42.41 24.26
CA MET A 1 -24.96 43.10 23.03
C MET A 1 -24.91 42.05 21.94
N ALA A 2 -25.93 42.04 21.09
CA ALA A 2 -26.13 41.06 20.02
C ALA A 2 -25.39 41.47 18.74
N ILE A 3 -25.53 40.60 17.72
CA ILE A 3 -25.11 40.66 16.30
C ILE A 3 -23.93 39.69 16.03
N GLY A 4 -24.06 38.64 15.22
CA GLY A 4 -25.16 38.34 14.31
C GLY A 4 -25.17 36.95 13.68
N ASP A 5 -26.38 36.57 13.30
CA ASP A 5 -26.74 35.57 12.31
C ASP A 5 -26.05 35.79 10.96
N LYS A 6 -25.64 34.68 10.35
CA LYS A 6 -25.60 34.35 8.90
C LYS A 6 -24.65 33.14 8.76
N ALA A 7 -24.97 32.02 8.14
CA ALA A 7 -26.10 31.67 7.31
C ALA A 7 -26.29 30.14 7.39
N VAL A 8 -27.54 29.73 7.45
CA VAL A 8 -27.99 28.39 7.11
C VAL A 8 -27.59 28.13 5.66
N ALA A 9 -26.57 27.29 5.45
CA ALA A 9 -26.28 26.76 4.13
C ALA A 9 -27.41 25.81 3.74
N SER A 10 -28.13 26.20 2.71
CA SER A 10 -29.24 25.48 2.08
C SER A 10 -28.85 24.06 1.71
N ALA A 11 -29.78 23.13 1.98
CA ALA A 11 -29.79 21.78 1.45
C ALA A 11 -29.62 21.79 -0.08
N GLY A 12 -28.48 21.28 -0.54
CA GLY A 12 -28.16 21.22 -1.96
C GLY A 12 -26.67 21.10 -2.24
N ASP A 13 -25.92 20.35 -1.43
CA ASP A 13 -24.53 20.04 -1.74
C ASP A 13 -24.21 18.60 -1.36
N ALA A 14 -23.66 17.89 -2.34
CA ALA A 14 -23.33 16.48 -2.25
C ALA A 14 -22.51 16.20 -0.98
N LYS A 15 -23.03 15.28 -0.15
CA LYS A 15 -22.27 14.66 0.95
C LYS A 15 -20.88 14.29 0.43
N PRO A 16 -19.82 14.32 1.26
CA PRO A 16 -18.52 13.83 0.83
C PRO A 16 -18.64 12.32 0.64
N ARG A 17 -19.12 11.89 -0.53
CA ARG A 17 -18.70 10.64 -1.13
C ARG A 17 -17.21 10.85 -1.21
N PHE A 18 -16.43 10.17 -0.36
CA PHE A 18 -15.09 9.75 -0.75
C PHE A 18 -15.21 9.41 -2.22
N LEU A 19 -14.68 10.27 -3.09
CA LEU A 19 -15.00 10.26 -4.52
C LEU A 19 -14.81 8.83 -4.96
N ALA A 20 -15.92 8.10 -5.12
CA ALA A 20 -15.88 6.69 -5.40
C ALA A 20 -15.37 6.68 -6.83
N ASP A 21 -14.06 6.48 -6.98
CA ASP A 21 -13.45 6.34 -8.29
C ASP A 21 -14.30 5.26 -8.98
N PRO A 22 -14.94 5.56 -10.12
CA PRO A 22 -15.78 4.59 -10.81
C PRO A 22 -15.02 3.28 -11.08
N ASP A 23 -13.69 3.37 -11.15
CA ASP A 23 -12.75 2.26 -11.30
C ASP A 23 -12.47 1.49 -9.99
N GLU A 24 -13.10 1.82 -8.87
CA GLU A 24 -12.94 1.13 -7.58
C GLU A 24 -14.18 0.37 -7.12
N ALA A 25 -15.28 0.42 -7.88
CA ALA A 25 -16.56 -0.18 -7.50
C ALA A 25 -16.45 -1.70 -7.31
N THR A 26 -15.87 -2.39 -8.29
CA THR A 26 -15.70 -3.86 -8.26
C THR A 26 -14.28 -4.27 -7.88
N TYR A 27 -14.13 -5.51 -7.40
CA TYR A 27 -12.82 -6.09 -7.10
C TYR A 27 -11.89 -6.05 -8.32
N TRP A 28 -12.36 -6.53 -9.47
CA TRP A 28 -11.55 -6.63 -10.68
C TRP A 28 -11.16 -5.27 -11.27
N GLN A 29 -11.98 -4.23 -11.09
CA GLN A 29 -11.58 -2.88 -11.48
C GLN A 29 -10.45 -2.35 -10.59
N ARG A 30 -10.48 -2.59 -9.27
CA ARG A 30 -9.36 -2.25 -8.38
C ARG A 30 -8.09 -3.00 -8.77
N VAL A 31 -8.19 -4.31 -9.02
CA VAL A 31 -7.06 -5.12 -9.49
C VAL A 31 -6.49 -4.56 -10.80
N LYS A 32 -7.35 -4.29 -11.79
CA LYS A 32 -6.93 -3.75 -13.09
C LYS A 32 -6.27 -2.38 -12.93
N LYS A 33 -6.85 -1.48 -12.14
CA LYS A 33 -6.28 -0.17 -11.84
C LYS A 33 -4.88 -0.29 -11.23
N THR A 34 -4.71 -1.13 -10.21
CA THR A 34 -3.38 -1.35 -9.61
C THR A 34 -2.42 -1.99 -10.60
N TRP A 35 -2.87 -2.94 -11.41
CA TRP A 35 -2.04 -3.55 -12.45
C TRP A 35 -1.52 -2.53 -13.46
N ASP A 36 -2.39 -1.64 -13.94
CA ASP A 36 -2.05 -0.60 -14.92
C ASP A 36 -1.12 0.46 -14.32
N MET A 37 -1.28 0.80 -13.04
CA MET A 37 -0.37 1.71 -12.31
C MET A 37 1.05 1.15 -12.16
N LEU A 38 1.18 -0.18 -12.13
CA LEU A 38 2.46 -0.89 -11.99
C LEU A 38 3.16 -1.15 -13.33
N ASP A 39 2.61 -0.69 -14.46
CA ASP A 39 3.22 -0.85 -15.77
C ASP A 39 4.54 -0.07 -15.86
N PHE A 40 5.66 -0.78 -15.73
CA PHE A 40 7.01 -0.21 -15.74
C PHE A 40 7.33 0.58 -17.01
N ARG A 41 6.65 0.31 -18.14
CA ARG A 41 6.90 1.02 -19.40
C ARG A 41 6.55 2.50 -19.28
N THR A 42 5.53 2.80 -18.48
CA THR A 42 5.11 4.18 -18.21
C THR A 42 6.16 4.97 -17.44
N ALA A 43 7.07 4.30 -16.72
CA ALA A 43 8.18 4.94 -16.03
C ALA A 43 9.10 5.71 -16.99
N PHE A 44 9.19 5.29 -18.25
CA PHE A 44 10.08 5.89 -19.25
C PHE A 44 9.39 6.99 -20.08
N ALA A 45 8.16 7.37 -19.74
CA ALA A 45 7.46 8.44 -20.43
C ALA A 45 8.22 9.77 -20.33
N THR A 46 8.32 10.47 -21.46
CA THR A 46 8.98 11.77 -21.56
C THR A 46 8.14 12.85 -20.85
N SER A 47 8.78 13.95 -20.47
CA SER A 47 8.09 15.09 -19.87
C SER A 47 6.95 15.60 -20.76
N GLN A 48 7.12 15.57 -22.08
CA GLN A 48 6.06 15.98 -23.02
C GLN A 48 4.86 15.03 -22.96
N GLN A 49 5.08 13.71 -23.01
CA GLN A 49 4.00 12.73 -22.92
C GLN A 49 3.21 12.85 -21.60
N VAL A 50 3.92 13.12 -20.51
CA VAL A 50 3.30 13.33 -19.20
C VAL A 50 2.46 14.61 -19.18
N GLN A 51 2.94 15.71 -19.76
CA GLN A 51 2.17 16.97 -19.84
C GLN A 51 0.95 16.84 -20.75
N ASP A 52 1.08 16.15 -21.89
CA ASP A 52 -0.04 15.91 -22.80
C ASP A 52 -1.12 15.07 -22.12
N ALA A 53 -0.74 13.98 -21.44
CA ALA A 53 -1.65 13.16 -20.68
C ALA A 53 -2.30 13.94 -19.52
N LYS A 54 -1.53 14.75 -18.80
CA LYS A 54 -2.03 15.66 -17.76
C LYS A 54 -3.10 16.60 -18.33
N SER A 55 -2.85 17.21 -19.49
CA SER A 55 -3.80 18.13 -20.13
C SER A 55 -5.13 17.45 -20.52
N ILE A 56 -5.08 16.20 -20.96
CA ILE A 56 -6.27 15.42 -21.35
C ILE A 56 -7.10 15.11 -20.11
N VAL A 57 -6.46 14.60 -19.06
CA VAL A 57 -7.14 14.20 -17.82
C VAL A 57 -7.74 15.40 -17.10
N TRP A 58 -7.01 16.52 -16.99
CA TRP A 58 -7.52 17.72 -16.31
C TRP A 58 -8.67 18.38 -17.08
N ARG A 59 -8.62 18.42 -18.41
CA ARG A 59 -9.75 18.95 -19.22
C ARG A 59 -11.02 18.14 -18.97
N ALA A 60 -10.92 16.81 -19.01
CA ALA A 60 -12.07 15.94 -18.73
C ALA A 60 -12.58 16.12 -17.28
N LYS A 61 -11.68 16.21 -16.29
CA LYS A 61 -12.05 16.48 -14.89
C LYS A 61 -12.76 17.84 -14.71
N ASN A 62 -12.44 18.82 -15.54
CA ASN A 62 -13.06 20.14 -15.57
C ASN A 62 -14.32 20.20 -16.47
N GLY A 63 -14.90 19.05 -16.84
CA GLY A 63 -16.18 18.98 -17.55
C GLY A 63 -16.09 19.01 -19.08
N ALA A 64 -14.89 18.97 -19.67
CA ALA A 64 -14.76 18.84 -21.11
C ALA A 64 -15.21 17.44 -21.58
N PRO A 65 -15.95 17.33 -22.70
CA PRO A 65 -16.40 16.04 -23.20
C PRO A 65 -15.22 15.16 -23.63
N ILE A 66 -15.24 13.90 -23.21
CA ILE A 66 -14.27 12.90 -23.63
C ILE A 66 -14.62 12.49 -25.06
N SER A 67 -13.78 12.91 -26.00
CA SER A 67 -13.97 12.71 -27.44
C SER A 67 -13.39 11.38 -27.92
N ASP A 68 -12.36 10.89 -27.23
CA ASP A 68 -11.70 9.61 -27.49
C ASP A 68 -11.44 8.91 -26.14
N GLU A 69 -12.25 7.88 -25.88
CA GLU A 69 -12.20 7.12 -24.63
C GLU A 69 -10.87 6.37 -24.49
N ALA A 70 -10.35 5.78 -25.58
CA ALA A 70 -9.10 5.03 -25.52
C ALA A 70 -7.91 5.93 -25.17
N LYS A 71 -7.88 7.13 -25.76
CA LYS A 71 -6.86 8.14 -25.47
C LYS A 71 -6.98 8.70 -24.05
N TYR A 72 -8.20 8.90 -23.57
CA TYR A 72 -8.45 9.32 -22.19
C TYR A 72 -7.98 8.27 -21.18
N GLN A 73 -8.30 7.00 -21.42
CA GLN A 73 -7.85 5.89 -20.56
C GLN A 73 -6.33 5.74 -20.55
N ALA A 74 -5.67 5.83 -21.72
CA ALA A 74 -4.21 5.83 -21.79
C ALA A 74 -3.58 7.00 -21.01
N ALA A 75 -4.18 8.19 -21.10
CA ALA A 75 -3.74 9.36 -20.34
C ALA A 75 -3.97 9.20 -18.83
N LEU A 76 -5.09 8.61 -18.41
CA LEU A 76 -5.36 8.25 -17.02
C LEU A 76 -4.33 7.25 -16.48
N HIS A 77 -4.01 6.22 -17.26
CA HIS A 77 -3.03 5.21 -16.87
C HIS A 77 -1.65 5.84 -16.65
N LEU A 78 -1.20 6.65 -17.61
CA LEU A 78 0.10 7.32 -17.51
C LEU A 78 0.15 8.30 -16.33
N THR A 79 -0.89 9.12 -16.16
CA THR A 79 -0.93 10.10 -15.06
C THR A 79 -0.98 9.43 -13.69
N ARG A 80 -1.78 8.37 -13.52
CA ARG A 80 -1.83 7.59 -12.27
C ARG A 80 -0.50 6.91 -11.92
N ALA A 81 0.30 6.54 -12.91
CA ALA A 81 1.58 5.85 -12.72
C ALA A 81 2.76 6.78 -12.40
N VAL A 82 2.70 8.04 -12.86
CA VAL A 82 3.85 8.97 -12.90
C VAL A 82 3.64 10.26 -12.10
N LEU A 83 2.40 10.70 -11.92
CA LEU A 83 2.08 11.94 -11.21
C LEU A 83 1.69 11.66 -9.77
N HIS A 84 2.02 12.61 -8.89
CA HIS A 84 1.53 12.63 -7.52
C HIS A 84 0.00 12.81 -7.53
N PRO A 85 -0.76 11.99 -6.78
CA PRO A 85 -2.23 12.00 -6.83
C PRO A 85 -2.84 13.36 -6.45
N ASP A 86 -2.30 14.03 -5.43
CA ASP A 86 -2.85 15.30 -4.94
C ASP A 86 -2.30 16.55 -5.64
N THR A 87 -0.96 16.67 -5.78
CA THR A 87 -0.36 17.88 -6.38
C THR A 87 -0.38 17.85 -7.91
N GLY A 88 -0.46 16.66 -8.50
CA GLY A 88 -0.33 16.47 -9.94
C GLY A 88 1.09 16.72 -10.47
N ASP A 89 2.09 16.82 -9.59
CA ASP A 89 3.49 16.98 -9.97
C ASP A 89 4.10 15.66 -10.39
N THR A 90 5.08 15.72 -11.29
CA THR A 90 5.80 14.53 -11.75
C THR A 90 6.67 13.97 -10.64
N VAL A 91 6.45 12.70 -10.28
CA VAL A 91 7.29 11.99 -9.33
C VAL A 91 8.63 11.67 -9.97
N ILE A 92 9.71 11.82 -9.18
CA ILE A 92 11.07 11.51 -9.65
C ILE A 92 11.15 10.06 -10.10
N PHE A 93 11.89 9.81 -11.19
CA PHE A 93 11.88 8.53 -11.90
C PHE A 93 11.91 7.27 -11.01
N PRO A 94 12.89 7.05 -10.11
CA PRO A 94 12.98 5.82 -9.34
C PRO A 94 11.86 5.65 -8.29
N LEU A 95 11.14 6.73 -7.97
CA LEU A 95 10.07 6.75 -6.98
C LEU A 95 8.68 6.79 -7.60
N ARG A 96 8.56 6.75 -8.94
CA ARG A 96 7.28 6.62 -9.63
C ARG A 96 6.61 5.31 -9.23
N VAL A 97 5.27 5.29 -9.19
CA VAL A 97 4.50 4.08 -8.88
C VAL A 97 4.82 2.96 -9.87
N SER A 98 5.02 3.31 -11.15
CA SER A 98 5.46 2.38 -12.19
C SER A 98 6.81 1.69 -11.91
N MET A 99 7.66 2.27 -11.04
CA MET A 99 8.95 1.70 -10.66
C MET A 99 8.88 0.77 -9.46
N ILE A 100 7.72 0.62 -8.81
CA ILE A 100 7.54 -0.32 -7.69
C ILE A 100 7.96 -1.72 -8.08
N VAL A 101 7.54 -2.23 -9.26
CA VAL A 101 7.86 -3.60 -9.68
C VAL A 101 9.37 -3.77 -9.95
N PRO A 102 10.02 -2.95 -10.80
CA PRO A 102 11.47 -3.08 -11.02
C PRO A 102 12.32 -2.89 -9.76
N MET A 103 11.98 -1.93 -8.91
CA MET A 103 12.78 -1.62 -7.73
C MET A 103 12.64 -2.71 -6.66
N ASN A 104 11.40 -3.13 -6.35
CA ASN A 104 11.19 -4.24 -5.41
C ASN A 104 11.73 -5.55 -5.95
N LEU A 105 11.68 -5.80 -7.27
CA LEU A 105 12.32 -6.97 -7.87
C LEU A 105 13.82 -7.05 -7.53
N GLY A 106 14.54 -5.93 -7.66
CA GLY A 106 15.96 -5.86 -7.30
C GLY A 106 16.20 -6.05 -5.80
N LEU A 107 15.40 -5.37 -4.97
CA LEU A 107 15.51 -5.42 -3.51
C LEU A 107 15.19 -6.82 -2.96
N ASP A 108 14.07 -7.41 -3.39
CA ASP A 108 13.63 -8.75 -2.97
C ASP A 108 14.62 -9.83 -3.40
N CYS A 109 15.10 -9.77 -4.65
CA CYS A 109 16.15 -10.68 -5.10
C CYS A 109 17.44 -10.51 -4.29
N GLY A 110 17.83 -9.27 -4.00
CA GLY A 110 18.96 -8.97 -3.13
C GLY A 110 18.79 -9.58 -1.73
N MET A 111 17.63 -9.42 -1.11
CA MET A 111 17.31 -9.99 0.20
C MET A 111 17.28 -11.52 0.19
N ILE A 112 16.72 -12.15 -0.86
CA ILE A 112 16.66 -13.62 -1.02
C ILE A 112 18.05 -14.21 -1.23
N LEU A 113 18.89 -13.56 -2.03
CA LEU A 113 20.23 -14.03 -2.38
C LEU A 113 21.30 -13.64 -1.34
N ALA A 114 20.97 -12.77 -0.39
CA ALA A 114 21.86 -12.39 0.69
C ALA A 114 22.32 -13.63 1.46
N SER A 115 23.61 -13.93 1.45
CA SER A 115 24.17 -15.10 2.17
C SER A 115 24.85 -14.70 3.49
N THR A 116 25.47 -13.52 3.53
CA THR A 116 26.22 -13.03 4.69
C THR A 116 25.39 -12.10 5.57
N THR A 117 25.76 -12.00 6.86
CA THR A 117 25.16 -11.04 7.80
C THR A 117 25.24 -9.61 7.27
N ARG A 118 26.41 -9.20 6.76
CA ARG A 118 26.62 -7.86 6.20
C ARG A 118 25.73 -7.59 4.99
N SER A 119 25.65 -8.53 4.05
CA SER A 119 24.75 -8.41 2.89
C SER A 119 23.29 -8.34 3.31
N THR A 120 22.89 -9.11 4.33
CA THR A 120 21.51 -9.08 4.86
C THR A 120 21.17 -7.71 5.43
N ILE A 121 22.03 -7.16 6.28
CA ILE A 121 21.84 -5.83 6.86
C ILE A 121 21.72 -4.78 5.76
N PHE A 122 22.62 -4.82 4.77
CA PHE A 122 22.61 -3.91 3.64
C PHE A 122 21.30 -3.95 2.86
N TRP A 123 20.84 -5.15 2.47
CA TRP A 123 19.60 -5.28 1.68
C TRP A 123 18.35 -4.89 2.47
N GLN A 124 18.29 -5.22 3.76
CA GLN A 124 17.18 -4.78 4.61
C GLN A 124 17.16 -3.25 4.79
N TRP A 125 18.31 -2.64 5.03
CA TRP A 125 18.43 -1.19 5.10
C TRP A 125 18.05 -0.51 3.79
N LEU A 126 18.53 -1.03 2.66
CA LEU A 126 18.23 -0.48 1.34
C LEU A 126 16.72 -0.60 1.03
N ASN A 127 16.09 -1.72 1.38
CA ASN A 127 14.65 -1.92 1.23
C ASN A 127 13.85 -0.88 2.03
N GLN A 128 14.19 -0.67 3.31
CA GLN A 128 13.50 0.32 4.14
C GLN A 128 13.76 1.75 3.70
N THR A 129 14.95 2.04 3.17
CA THR A 129 15.27 3.34 2.58
C THR A 129 14.41 3.60 1.35
N TYR A 130 14.29 2.64 0.44
CA TYR A 130 13.41 2.75 -0.72
C TYR A 130 11.95 2.95 -0.31
N ASN A 131 11.43 2.15 0.63
CA ASN A 131 10.06 2.27 1.12
C ASN A 131 9.79 3.65 1.76
N ALA A 132 10.74 4.20 2.52
CA ALA A 132 10.60 5.53 3.12
C ALA A 132 10.60 6.65 2.07
N LEU A 133 11.49 6.57 1.06
CA LEU A 133 11.54 7.54 -0.03
C LEU A 133 10.29 7.46 -0.91
N HIS A 134 9.88 6.25 -1.28
CA HIS A 134 8.68 6.02 -2.09
C HIS A 134 7.43 6.52 -1.37
N TYR A 135 7.32 6.28 -0.06
CA TYR A 135 6.27 6.88 0.77
C TYR A 135 6.34 8.41 0.72
N TYR A 136 7.50 9.01 0.96
CA TYR A 136 7.64 10.47 0.95
C TYR A 136 7.23 11.11 -0.38
N ALA A 137 7.53 10.44 -1.50
CA ALA A 137 7.25 10.91 -2.85
C ALA A 137 5.81 10.71 -3.32
N ASN A 138 5.07 9.74 -2.75
CA ASN A 138 3.71 9.38 -3.17
C ASN A 138 2.67 9.52 -2.03
N ARG A 139 3.05 10.05 -0.87
CA ARG A 139 2.16 10.27 0.27
C ARG A 139 1.03 11.21 -0.08
N ASN A 140 -0.07 11.14 0.65
CA ASN A 140 -1.08 12.17 0.52
C ASN A 140 -0.54 13.53 1.00
N ALA A 141 -0.69 14.58 0.19
CA ALA A 141 -0.24 15.94 0.52
C ALA A 141 -0.98 16.51 1.74
N THR A 142 -2.19 16.00 2.01
CA THR A 142 -3.03 16.41 3.15
C THR A 142 -2.78 15.61 4.44
N ASN A 143 -1.92 14.58 4.41
CA ASN A 143 -1.60 13.80 5.62
C ASN A 143 -0.86 14.67 6.65
N GLN A 144 -1.33 14.62 7.90
CA GLN A 144 -0.82 15.40 9.02
C GLN A 144 0.40 14.76 9.73
N ASP A 145 1.15 13.88 9.06
CA ASP A 145 2.28 13.20 9.68
C ASP A 145 3.43 14.17 9.91
N THR A 146 3.91 14.26 11.15
CA THR A 146 5.08 15.10 11.46
C THR A 146 6.36 14.49 10.89
N THR A 147 7.35 15.33 10.55
CA THR A 147 8.67 14.85 10.09
C THR A 147 9.31 13.90 11.12
N SER A 148 9.16 14.19 12.41
CA SER A 148 9.68 13.35 13.49
C SER A 148 9.05 11.95 13.50
N GLN A 149 7.74 11.83 13.27
CA GLN A 149 7.07 10.53 13.17
C GLN A 149 7.60 9.71 12.00
N ARG A 150 7.88 10.35 10.85
CA ARG A 150 8.43 9.67 9.67
C ARG A 150 9.84 9.15 9.92
N ILE A 151 10.69 9.97 10.55
CA ILE A 151 12.05 9.57 10.92
C ILE A 151 11.99 8.41 11.93
N ALA A 152 11.14 8.51 12.95
CA ALA A 152 10.94 7.46 13.94
C ALA A 152 10.45 6.16 13.29
N ALA A 153 9.49 6.23 12.37
CA ALA A 153 8.98 5.07 11.63
C ALA A 153 10.08 4.44 10.77
N TYR A 154 10.88 5.24 10.06
CA TYR A 154 11.99 4.74 9.26
C TYR A 154 13.07 4.04 10.11
N ILE A 155 13.50 4.67 11.23
CA ILE A 155 14.47 4.08 12.14
C ILE A 155 13.92 2.78 12.75
N GLY A 156 12.68 2.83 13.26
CA GLY A 156 12.02 1.67 13.86
C GLY A 156 11.85 0.51 12.88
N ALA A 157 11.41 0.80 11.65
CA ALA A 157 11.23 -0.20 10.61
C ALA A 157 12.57 -0.80 10.14
N THR A 158 13.62 0.03 10.02
CA THR A 158 14.97 -0.44 9.66
C THR A 158 15.57 -1.32 10.75
N ALA A 159 15.54 -0.87 12.00
CA ALA A 159 16.09 -1.61 13.12
C ALA A 159 15.35 -2.94 13.32
N SER A 160 14.03 -2.93 13.27
CA SER A 160 13.21 -4.15 13.42
C SER A 160 13.36 -5.12 12.26
N SER A 161 13.42 -4.63 11.01
CA SER A 161 13.68 -5.46 9.85
C SER A 161 15.01 -6.22 9.99
N VAL A 162 16.08 -5.50 10.33
CA VAL A 162 17.40 -6.10 10.54
C VAL A 162 17.36 -7.07 11.71
N ALA A 163 16.79 -6.68 12.85
CA ALA A 163 16.69 -7.53 14.03
C ALA A 163 15.94 -8.85 13.74
N ALA A 164 14.79 -8.77 13.08
CA ALA A 164 13.99 -9.95 12.69
C ALA A 164 14.77 -10.86 11.73
N SER A 165 15.42 -10.28 10.70
CA SER A 165 16.21 -11.06 9.74
C SER A 165 17.36 -11.80 10.41
N LEU A 166 18.10 -11.11 11.30
CA LEU A 166 19.20 -11.70 12.05
C LEU A 166 18.72 -12.73 13.08
N GLY A 167 17.58 -12.49 13.72
CA GLY A 167 16.92 -13.41 14.64
C GLY A 167 16.57 -14.73 13.98
N VAL A 168 15.86 -14.68 12.85
CA VAL A 168 15.52 -15.89 12.07
C VAL A 168 16.78 -16.61 11.60
N ARG A 169 17.79 -15.87 11.15
CA ARG A 169 19.08 -16.48 10.75
C ARG A 169 19.78 -17.20 11.90
N ARG A 170 19.86 -16.57 13.07
CA ARG A 170 20.48 -17.17 14.26
C ARG A 170 19.73 -18.43 14.68
N TRP A 171 18.40 -18.36 14.73
CA TRP A 171 17.55 -19.49 15.10
C TRP A 171 17.68 -20.65 14.10
N ALA A 172 17.63 -20.36 12.79
CA ALA A 172 17.75 -21.38 11.75
C ALA A 172 19.11 -22.08 11.76
N LYS A 173 20.20 -21.34 12.04
CA LYS A 173 21.54 -21.93 12.23
C LYS A 173 21.59 -22.81 13.48
N ALA A 174 21.03 -22.34 14.61
CA ALA A 174 21.02 -23.09 15.86
C ALA A 174 20.26 -24.43 15.75
N HIS A 175 19.18 -24.46 14.96
CA HIS A 175 18.34 -25.66 14.76
C HIS A 175 18.69 -26.42 13.48
N GLN A 176 19.80 -26.11 12.82
CA GLN A 176 20.26 -26.73 11.57
C GLN A 176 19.16 -26.85 10.50
N ASN A 177 18.27 -25.86 10.42
CA ASN A 177 17.14 -25.88 9.50
C ASN A 177 17.38 -24.88 8.36
N PRO A 178 18.00 -25.31 7.24
CA PRO A 178 18.33 -24.42 6.13
C PRO A 178 17.10 -23.87 5.40
N LEU A 179 15.94 -24.51 5.54
CA LEU A 179 14.67 -24.00 5.01
C LEU A 179 14.29 -22.68 5.71
N MET A 180 14.56 -22.59 7.01
CA MET A 180 14.15 -21.46 7.85
C MET A 180 14.97 -20.20 7.57
N LEU A 181 16.20 -20.35 7.06
CA LEU A 181 17.00 -19.22 6.55
C LEU A 181 16.32 -18.50 5.38
N ARG A 182 15.51 -19.21 4.60
CA ARG A 182 14.83 -18.67 3.41
C ARG A 182 13.59 -17.84 3.75
N PHE A 183 13.05 -18.01 4.96
CA PHE A 183 11.96 -17.18 5.49
C PHE A 183 12.46 -15.90 6.18
N ALA A 184 13.77 -15.74 6.39
CA ALA A 184 14.34 -14.56 7.03
C ALA A 184 13.99 -13.24 6.31
N PRO A 185 13.98 -13.15 4.96
CA PRO A 185 13.50 -11.95 4.26
C PRO A 185 12.03 -11.63 4.54
N PHE A 186 11.15 -12.64 4.51
CA PHE A 186 9.73 -12.46 4.80
C PHE A 186 9.50 -11.97 6.23
N ALA A 187 10.13 -12.61 7.22
CA ALA A 187 10.02 -12.20 8.62
C ALA A 187 10.52 -10.76 8.84
N ALA A 188 11.59 -10.37 8.14
CA ALA A 188 12.14 -9.03 8.18
C ALA A 188 11.12 -8.00 7.65
N VAL A 189 10.62 -8.20 6.43
CA VAL A 189 9.63 -7.30 5.80
C VAL A 189 8.34 -7.24 6.62
N ALA A 190 7.82 -8.37 7.10
CA ALA A 190 6.59 -8.40 7.89
C ALA A 190 6.73 -7.63 9.22
N THR A 191 7.86 -7.79 9.93
CA THR A 191 8.12 -7.05 11.18
C THR A 191 8.29 -5.56 10.89
N ALA A 192 8.93 -5.22 9.77
CA ALA A 192 9.15 -3.85 9.37
C ALA A 192 7.84 -3.14 9.00
N ASP A 193 6.96 -3.79 8.23
CA ASP A 193 5.64 -3.27 7.88
C ASP A 193 4.77 -3.05 9.12
N LEU A 194 4.79 -4.01 10.05
CA LEU A 194 4.11 -3.89 11.34
C LEU A 194 4.57 -2.64 12.11
N LEU A 195 5.89 -2.48 12.34
CA LEU A 195 6.38 -1.34 13.12
C LEU A 195 6.28 -0.01 12.37
N ASN A 196 6.54 0.00 11.07
CA ASN A 196 6.40 1.21 10.24
C ASN A 196 4.97 1.76 10.37
N LEU A 197 3.97 0.92 10.10
CA LEU A 197 2.58 1.35 10.14
C LEU A 197 2.08 1.62 11.56
N ALA A 198 2.53 0.85 12.56
CA ALA A 198 2.19 1.12 13.95
C ALA A 198 2.68 2.50 14.41
N VAL A 199 3.83 2.97 13.93
CA VAL A 199 4.37 4.31 14.25
C VAL A 199 3.73 5.40 13.39
N MET A 200 3.65 5.17 12.07
CA MET A 200 3.10 6.14 11.12
C MET A 200 1.63 6.43 11.39
N ARG A 201 0.84 5.38 11.64
CA ARG A 201 -0.62 5.46 11.82
C ARG A 201 -1.02 5.43 13.30
N GLN A 202 -0.11 5.82 14.19
CA GLN A 202 -0.36 5.81 15.64
C GLN A 202 -1.53 6.70 16.07
N SER A 203 -1.74 7.81 15.37
CA SER A 203 -2.85 8.71 15.62
C SER A 203 -4.21 8.01 15.44
N GLU A 204 -4.33 7.08 14.51
CA GLU A 204 -5.60 6.43 14.21
C GLU A 204 -6.08 5.52 15.33
N TYR A 205 -5.20 4.74 15.97
CA TYR A 205 -5.60 3.88 17.09
C TYR A 205 -5.51 4.58 18.45
N LEU A 206 -4.74 5.67 18.59
CA LEU A 206 -4.66 6.45 19.85
C LEU A 206 -5.76 7.52 19.96
N ARG A 207 -6.01 8.26 18.87
CA ARG A 207 -7.00 9.36 18.82
C ARG A 207 -8.31 8.93 18.17
N GLY A 208 -8.28 7.91 17.31
CA GLY A 208 -9.45 7.38 16.61
C GLY A 208 -9.63 7.94 15.20
N VAL A 209 -10.52 7.32 14.44
CA VAL A 209 -10.91 7.71 13.09
C VAL A 209 -12.38 8.14 13.04
N ASN A 210 -12.71 9.02 12.10
CA ASN A 210 -14.08 9.47 11.90
C ASN A 210 -14.97 8.29 11.44
N ILE A 211 -16.11 8.15 12.10
CA ILE A 211 -17.15 7.18 11.77
C ILE A 211 -18.40 7.90 11.27
N PHE A 212 -19.06 7.27 10.31
CA PHE A 212 -20.24 7.78 9.63
C PHE A 212 -21.39 6.79 9.73
N ASP A 213 -22.61 7.29 9.73
CA ASP A 213 -23.81 6.45 9.68
C ASP A 213 -24.08 5.91 8.27
N GLU A 214 -25.12 5.09 8.13
CA GLU A 214 -25.59 4.58 6.83
C GLU A 214 -26.08 5.67 5.88
N THR A 215 -26.43 6.84 6.41
CA THR A 215 -26.84 8.00 5.61
C THR A 215 -25.64 8.84 5.15
N GLY A 216 -24.44 8.58 5.65
CA GLY A 216 -23.22 9.32 5.38
C GLY A 216 -23.04 10.58 6.25
N GLU A 217 -23.79 10.70 7.34
CA GLU A 217 -23.61 11.74 8.36
C GLU A 217 -22.52 11.35 9.36
N TRP A 218 -21.76 12.34 9.81
CA TRP A 218 -20.71 12.13 10.79
C TRP A 218 -21.31 11.84 12.17
N VAL A 219 -20.84 10.76 12.78
CA VAL A 219 -21.35 10.28 14.07
C VAL A 219 -20.37 10.62 15.17
N GLY A 220 -19.07 10.47 14.92
CA GLY A 220 -18.07 10.64 15.96
C GLY A 220 -16.70 10.12 15.55
N VAL A 221 -15.86 9.89 16.57
CA VAL A 221 -14.51 9.37 16.42
C VAL A 221 -14.39 8.07 17.20
N SER A 222 -13.94 6.99 16.56
CA SER A 222 -13.74 5.67 17.18
C SER A 222 -12.28 5.23 17.10
N LYS A 223 -11.72 4.82 18.23
CA LYS A 223 -10.38 4.23 18.34
C LYS A 223 -10.39 2.78 17.90
N ALA A 224 -11.46 2.04 18.19
CA ALA A 224 -11.62 0.65 17.72
C ALA A 224 -11.60 0.57 16.19
N CYS A 225 -12.34 1.44 15.50
CA CYS A 225 -12.31 1.53 14.04
C CYS A 225 -10.92 1.87 13.51
N GLY A 226 -10.19 2.76 14.18
CA GLY A 226 -8.82 3.11 13.81
C GLY A 226 -7.85 1.95 13.99
N LEU A 227 -7.98 1.17 15.07
CA LEU A 227 -7.21 -0.05 15.27
C LEU A 227 -7.51 -1.08 14.17
N TYR A 228 -8.77 -1.29 13.80
CA TYR A 228 -9.14 -2.21 12.72
C TYR A 228 -8.62 -1.74 11.36
N ALA A 229 -8.66 -0.44 11.08
CA ALA A 229 -8.07 0.14 9.87
C ALA A 229 -6.58 -0.18 9.78
N VAL A 230 -5.82 0.16 10.84
CA VAL A 230 -4.38 -0.06 10.92
C VAL A 230 -4.01 -1.55 10.85
N ALA A 231 -4.70 -2.41 11.61
CA ALA A 231 -4.46 -3.85 11.61
C ALA A 231 -4.76 -4.47 10.24
N SER A 232 -5.84 -4.07 9.57
CA SER A 232 -6.17 -4.57 8.23
C SER A 232 -5.12 -4.15 7.20
N CYS A 233 -4.63 -2.91 7.26
CA CYS A 233 -3.57 -2.40 6.40
C CYS A 233 -2.25 -3.19 6.59
N ILE A 234 -1.83 -3.40 7.84
CA ILE A 234 -0.65 -4.22 8.17
C ILE A 234 -0.83 -5.64 7.63
N GLY A 235 -1.97 -6.25 7.91
CA GLY A 235 -2.29 -7.61 7.48
C GLY A 235 -2.17 -7.77 5.97
N GLY A 236 -2.72 -6.84 5.18
CA GLY A 236 -2.63 -6.98 3.73
C GLY A 236 -1.30 -6.58 3.11
N ARG A 237 -0.46 -5.73 3.74
CA ARG A 237 0.94 -5.58 3.30
C ARG A 237 1.71 -6.88 3.47
N ILE A 238 1.56 -7.53 4.63
CA ILE A 238 2.16 -8.84 4.90
C ILE A 238 1.64 -9.89 3.92
N PHE A 239 0.33 -9.87 3.63
CA PHE A 239 -0.28 -10.79 2.66
C PHE A 239 0.23 -10.57 1.24
N ALA A 240 0.46 -9.32 0.83
CA ALA A 240 1.03 -8.99 -0.47
C ALA A 240 2.49 -9.47 -0.57
N ALA A 241 3.29 -9.28 0.48
CA ALA A 241 4.71 -9.65 0.54
C ALA A 241 4.94 -11.17 0.67
N ALA A 242 4.03 -11.90 1.31
CA ALA A 242 4.16 -13.33 1.57
C ALA A 242 4.47 -14.17 0.31
N PRO A 243 3.65 -14.16 -0.76
CA PRO A 243 3.94 -14.97 -1.95
C PRO A 243 5.24 -14.55 -2.64
N ILE A 244 5.60 -13.26 -2.61
CA ILE A 244 6.81 -12.72 -3.24
C ILE A 244 8.07 -13.26 -2.58
N LEU A 245 8.09 -13.34 -1.24
CA LEU A 245 9.28 -13.71 -0.48
C LEU A 245 9.33 -15.19 -0.08
N ILE A 246 8.20 -15.91 -0.14
CA ILE A 246 8.12 -17.32 0.26
C ILE A 246 8.14 -18.27 -0.95
N ILE A 247 7.37 -17.98 -1.99
CA ILE A 247 7.17 -18.93 -3.10
C ILE A 247 8.44 -19.09 -3.94
N PRO A 248 9.14 -18.03 -4.38
CA PRO A 248 10.33 -18.18 -5.22
C PRO A 248 11.43 -19.03 -4.55
N PRO A 249 11.82 -18.82 -3.27
CA PRO A 249 12.80 -19.70 -2.62
C PRO A 249 12.39 -21.17 -2.56
N LEU A 250 11.10 -21.47 -2.40
CA LEU A 250 10.58 -22.85 -2.38
C LEU A 250 10.61 -23.50 -3.76
N ILE A 251 10.20 -22.77 -4.81
CA ILE A 251 10.25 -23.26 -6.20
C ILE A 251 11.69 -23.47 -6.63
N ILE A 252 12.59 -22.52 -6.36
CA ILE A 252 14.02 -22.65 -6.69
C ILE A 252 14.61 -23.87 -5.98
N GLN A 253 14.25 -24.15 -4.73
CA GLN A 253 14.64 -25.39 -4.05
C GLN A 253 14.24 -26.64 -4.81
N ARG A 254 12.98 -26.66 -5.26
CA ARG A 254 12.41 -27.79 -5.98
C ARG A 254 13.16 -28.01 -7.29
N LEU A 255 13.49 -26.93 -7.99
CA LEU A 255 14.24 -26.95 -9.24
C LEU A 255 15.69 -27.41 -9.03
N GLU A 256 16.38 -26.89 -8.01
CA GLU A 256 17.74 -27.32 -7.66
C GLU A 256 17.80 -28.82 -7.29
N THR A 257 16.77 -29.31 -6.58
CA THR A 257 16.72 -30.70 -6.14
C THR A 257 16.26 -31.66 -7.22
N LYS A 258 15.37 -31.26 -8.15
CA LYS A 258 14.79 -32.18 -9.14
C LYS A 258 15.34 -32.05 -10.55
N THR A 259 15.91 -30.91 -10.92
CA THR A 259 16.24 -30.61 -12.32
C THR A 259 17.75 -30.58 -12.54
N MET A 260 18.26 -31.48 -13.40
CA MET A 260 19.69 -31.58 -13.68
C MET A 260 20.27 -30.28 -14.25
N ALA A 261 19.51 -29.54 -15.06
CA ALA A 261 19.93 -28.24 -15.60
C ALA A 261 20.26 -27.21 -14.51
N PHE A 262 19.50 -27.16 -13.40
CA PHE A 262 19.77 -26.25 -12.29
C PHE A 262 20.96 -26.71 -11.43
N ARG A 263 21.28 -28.01 -11.44
CA ARG A 263 22.47 -28.57 -10.79
C ARG A 263 23.74 -28.30 -11.60
N THR A 264 23.68 -28.42 -12.93
CA THR A 264 24.83 -28.24 -13.82
C THR A 264 25.10 -26.78 -14.18
N ARG A 265 24.07 -25.92 -14.16
CA ARG A 265 24.18 -24.50 -14.54
C ARG A 265 23.73 -23.59 -13.38
N PRO A 266 24.61 -23.34 -12.38
CA PRO A 266 24.27 -22.52 -11.22
C PRO A 266 23.89 -21.08 -11.57
N TRP A 267 24.35 -20.57 -12.74
CA TRP A 267 23.98 -19.24 -13.22
C TRP A 267 22.49 -19.09 -13.53
N LEU A 268 21.75 -20.18 -13.75
CA LEU A 268 20.30 -20.14 -13.99
C LEU A 268 19.47 -19.74 -12.76
N LYS A 269 20.06 -19.82 -11.55
CA LYS A 269 19.36 -19.50 -10.30
C LYS A 269 18.94 -18.04 -10.23
N LEU A 270 19.83 -17.13 -10.62
CA LEU A 270 19.55 -15.70 -10.64
C LEU A 270 18.41 -15.31 -11.59
N PRO A 271 18.45 -15.63 -12.90
CA PRO A 271 17.36 -15.30 -13.83
C PRO A 271 16.05 -16.00 -13.47
N ALA A 272 16.09 -17.24 -12.95
CA ALA A 272 14.89 -17.93 -12.49
C ALA A 272 14.27 -17.24 -11.25
N THR A 273 15.11 -16.81 -10.29
CA THR A 273 14.63 -16.08 -9.11
C THR A 273 14.03 -14.74 -9.52
N LEU A 274 14.72 -13.98 -10.39
CA LEU A 274 14.22 -12.72 -10.92
C LEU A 274 12.87 -12.90 -11.63
N ALA A 275 12.75 -13.90 -12.51
CA ALA A 275 11.51 -14.17 -13.22
C ALA A 275 10.35 -14.53 -12.25
N LEU A 276 10.61 -15.41 -11.29
CA LEU A 276 9.60 -15.80 -10.30
C LEU A 276 9.17 -14.63 -9.41
N VAL A 277 10.13 -13.85 -8.89
CA VAL A 277 9.84 -12.67 -8.07
C VAL A 277 9.07 -11.64 -8.88
N ALA A 278 9.44 -11.37 -10.13
CA ALA A 278 8.74 -10.42 -11.00
C ALA A 278 7.27 -10.83 -11.21
N VAL A 279 7.03 -12.11 -11.52
CA VAL A 279 5.66 -12.65 -11.66
C VAL A 279 4.88 -12.53 -10.36
N MET A 280 5.50 -12.86 -9.22
CA MET A 280 4.84 -12.75 -7.91
C MET A 280 4.52 -11.32 -7.52
N ILE A 281 5.42 -10.35 -7.77
CA ILE A 281 5.15 -8.93 -7.50
C ILE A 281 4.00 -8.45 -8.38
N GLN A 282 4.09 -8.70 -9.69
CA GLN A 282 3.11 -8.22 -10.67
C GLN A 282 1.70 -8.80 -10.44
N THR A 283 1.60 -10.00 -9.85
CA THR A 283 0.31 -10.65 -9.57
C THR A 283 -0.18 -10.40 -8.14
N SER A 284 0.67 -10.62 -7.13
CA SER A 284 0.28 -10.53 -5.71
C SER A 284 -0.15 -9.12 -5.31
N VAL A 285 0.58 -8.10 -5.77
CA VAL A 285 0.30 -6.72 -5.38
C VAL A 285 -1.09 -6.30 -5.89
N PRO A 286 -1.43 -6.37 -7.19
CA PRO A 286 -2.78 -6.03 -7.66
C PRO A 286 -3.89 -6.85 -7.00
N LEU A 287 -3.69 -8.18 -6.83
CA LEU A 287 -4.71 -9.04 -6.22
C LEU A 287 -4.99 -8.67 -4.76
N THR A 288 -3.95 -8.30 -4.01
CA THR A 288 -4.07 -7.94 -2.60
C THR A 288 -4.65 -6.54 -2.43
N PHE A 289 -4.16 -5.55 -3.18
CA PHE A 289 -4.72 -4.20 -3.18
C PHE A 289 -6.17 -4.18 -3.68
N GLY A 290 -6.55 -5.10 -4.58
CA GLY A 290 -7.94 -5.30 -4.97
C GLY A 290 -8.87 -5.68 -3.81
N LEU A 291 -8.37 -6.36 -2.78
CA LEU A 291 -9.15 -6.71 -1.58
C LEU A 291 -9.37 -5.51 -0.66
N PHE A 292 -8.50 -4.50 -0.73
CA PHE A 292 -8.64 -3.28 0.05
C PHE A 292 -9.67 -2.35 -0.56
N ARG A 293 -10.84 -2.27 0.09
CA ARG A 293 -11.73 -1.13 -0.07
C ARG A 293 -11.30 0.00 0.87
N GLN A 294 -11.30 1.22 0.34
CA GLN A 294 -10.98 2.42 1.12
C GLN A 294 -11.98 2.65 2.26
N SER A 295 -13.22 2.18 2.14
CA SER A 295 -14.22 2.22 3.21
C SER A 295 -14.58 0.82 3.73
N ALA A 296 -14.88 0.73 5.02
CA ALA A 296 -15.39 -0.48 5.65
C ALA A 296 -16.47 -0.18 6.67
N GLN A 297 -17.33 -1.18 6.89
CA GLN A 297 -18.39 -1.14 7.86
C GLN A 297 -18.08 -2.05 9.03
N VAL A 298 -18.43 -1.61 10.23
CA VAL A 298 -18.36 -2.42 11.44
C VAL A 298 -19.66 -2.25 12.22
N ASP A 299 -20.09 -3.32 12.86
CA ASP A 299 -21.27 -3.30 13.72
C ASP A 299 -20.95 -2.55 15.02
N THR A 300 -21.89 -1.72 15.48
CA THR A 300 -21.73 -0.89 16.69
C THR A 300 -21.45 -1.72 17.95
N ARG A 301 -21.79 -3.02 17.94
CA ARG A 301 -21.46 -3.97 19.01
C ARG A 301 -19.97 -4.23 19.18
N TYR A 302 -19.14 -4.07 18.13
CA TYR A 302 -17.70 -4.34 18.20
C TYR A 302 -16.85 -3.10 18.47
N ILE A 303 -17.48 -1.93 18.66
CA ILE A 303 -16.81 -0.67 18.96
C ILE A 303 -17.16 -0.18 20.38
N GLU A 304 -16.76 1.04 20.71
CA GLU A 304 -16.97 1.66 22.02
C GLU A 304 -18.45 1.68 22.42
N ASN A 305 -18.73 1.46 23.71
CA ASN A 305 -20.10 1.38 24.25
C ASN A 305 -20.92 2.66 23.96
N ASP A 306 -20.26 3.80 23.86
CA ASP A 306 -20.84 5.12 23.57
C ASP A 306 -21.62 5.17 22.24
N PHE A 307 -21.37 4.22 21.33
CA PHE A 307 -22.02 4.14 20.02
C PHE A 307 -23.13 3.08 19.92
N ARG A 308 -23.24 2.16 20.89
CA ARG A 308 -24.19 1.02 20.84
C ARG A 308 -25.66 1.42 20.99
N HIS A 309 -25.93 2.59 21.57
CA HIS A 309 -27.27 3.11 21.82
C HIS A 309 -27.54 4.42 21.09
N ARG A 310 -26.64 4.84 20.19
CA ARG A 310 -26.88 6.03 19.37
C ARG A 310 -27.94 5.74 18.31
N VAL A 311 -28.82 6.71 18.14
CA VAL A 311 -29.85 6.75 17.10
C VAL A 311 -29.36 7.62 15.95
N ASN A 312 -29.61 7.19 14.72
CA ASN A 312 -29.35 7.98 13.53
C ASN A 312 -30.35 9.14 13.39
N ALA A 313 -30.18 10.00 12.39
CA ALA A 313 -31.10 11.10 12.09
C ALA A 313 -32.57 10.66 11.83
N LYS A 314 -32.82 9.36 11.64
CA LYS A 314 -34.14 8.76 11.43
C LYS A 314 -34.72 8.12 12.70
N GLY A 315 -34.06 8.28 13.86
CA GLY A 315 -34.51 7.73 15.14
C GLY A 315 -34.33 6.21 15.30
N VAL A 316 -33.58 5.55 14.41
CA VAL A 316 -33.29 4.11 14.47
C VAL A 316 -31.92 3.88 15.11
N ILE A 317 -31.83 2.87 15.99
CA ILE A 317 -30.57 2.49 16.63
C ILE A 317 -29.57 2.13 15.54
N MET A 318 -28.39 2.74 15.62
CA MET A 318 -27.31 2.51 14.68
C MET A 318 -26.76 1.10 14.86
N GLN A 319 -26.99 0.23 13.88
CA GLN A 319 -26.43 -1.13 13.89
C GLN A 319 -25.05 -1.18 13.26
N THR A 320 -24.80 -0.36 12.25
CA THR A 320 -23.51 -0.32 11.55
C THR A 320 -22.98 1.10 11.42
N VAL A 321 -21.65 1.23 11.45
CA VAL A 321 -20.93 2.47 11.16
C VAL A 321 -19.90 2.24 10.07
N THR A 322 -19.73 3.24 9.21
CA THR A 322 -18.75 3.23 8.13
C THR A 322 -17.54 4.07 8.51
N TYR A 323 -16.33 3.56 8.27
CA TYR A 323 -15.08 4.30 8.47
C TYR A 323 -14.15 4.14 7.26
N ASN A 324 -13.22 5.08 7.11
CA ASN A 324 -12.17 5.01 6.08
C ASN A 324 -10.99 4.19 6.61
N LYS A 325 -10.60 3.14 5.88
CA LYS A 325 -9.49 2.26 6.22
C LYS A 325 -8.12 2.84 5.88
N GLY A 326 -8.05 3.85 5.01
CA GLY A 326 -6.80 4.29 4.37
C GLY A 326 -6.20 3.19 3.48
N ILE A 327 -5.41 3.58 2.49
CA ILE A 327 -4.62 2.66 1.65
C ILE A 327 -3.14 2.91 1.97
#